data_AF-A0A940W8D7-F1
#
_entry.id   AF-A0A940W8D7-F1
#
_cell.length_a   1.000
_cell.length_b   1.000
_cell.length_c   1.000
_cell.angle_alpha   90.00
_cell.angle_beta   90.00
_cell.angle_gamma   90.00
#
_symmetry.space_group_name_H-M   'P 1'
#
loop_
_entity.id
_entity.type
_entity.pdbx_description
1 polymer ?
#
loop_
_entity_poly.entity_id
_entity_poly.type
_entity_poly.pdbx_seq_one_letter_code
_entity_poly.pdbx_strand_id
1 'polypeptide(L)'
;MLPKNFAIVGVAGFVAPRHLKAIHDTGNRLVAAADPHDSVGILDRYAFEAKFFTEIERFDRHLEKLRRGPAEGRLHYLSICTPNYLHDAHIRLALRVGADVICEKPLVINPWNLDALRELEAETGRRVSTILQLRVHPALIALRAKLLAERGKGRHDVCLTYITARGGWYHVSWKGAAERSGGLATNIGIHFFDLLIWLFGSVEGCEVHLNDPNRVAGRLELEHASVRWALSVDRSDLPFPAELGRKTTFRSITVDGQEIEFTEGFADLHTKVYEETLAGRGFGIEDARPSIVLAHRLRTTPVSSPSGACHPLFKGKS
;
A
#
# COMPACT_ATOMS: atom_id res chain seq x y z
N MET A 1 -26.01 11.40 0.61
CA MET A 1 -26.08 10.27 1.57
C MET A 1 -25.86 10.81 2.98
N LEU A 2 -26.39 10.15 4.01
CA LEU A 2 -26.04 10.48 5.40
C LEU A 2 -24.54 10.23 5.62
N PRO A 3 -23.83 11.08 6.40
CA PRO A 3 -22.42 10.89 6.72
C PRO A 3 -22.18 9.53 7.37
N LYS A 4 -21.15 8.82 6.92
CA LYS A 4 -20.69 7.57 7.55
C LYS A 4 -19.75 7.90 8.72
N ASN A 5 -19.78 7.04 9.74
CA ASN A 5 -18.88 7.15 10.88
C ASN A 5 -17.63 6.31 10.65
N PHE A 6 -16.47 6.95 10.74
CA PHE A 6 -15.16 6.37 10.62
C PHE A 6 -14.46 6.34 11.97
N ALA A 7 -13.66 5.31 12.17
CA ALA A 7 -12.59 5.33 13.14
C ALA A 7 -11.26 5.11 12.42
N ILE A 8 -10.15 5.45 13.08
CA ILE A 8 -8.81 5.29 12.51
C ILE A 8 -7.86 4.69 13.54
N VAL A 9 -7.00 3.76 13.12
CA VAL A 9 -5.91 3.22 13.95
C VAL A 9 -4.56 3.47 13.27
N GLY A 10 -3.57 3.92 14.05
CA GLY A 10 -2.28 4.41 13.56
C GLY A 10 -2.26 5.91 13.26
N VAL A 11 -3.05 6.70 14.00
CA VAL A 11 -3.33 8.11 13.67
C VAL A 11 -2.15 9.07 13.87
N ALA A 12 -1.15 8.70 14.67
CA ALA A 12 0.09 9.49 14.83
C ALA A 12 1.09 9.23 13.67
N GLY A 13 0.76 8.30 12.76
CA GLY A 13 1.64 7.89 11.69
C GLY A 13 1.73 8.88 10.53
N PHE A 14 2.84 8.79 9.78
CA PHE A 14 3.14 9.64 8.62
C PHE A 14 2.02 9.74 7.56
N VAL A 15 1.27 8.65 7.34
CA VAL A 15 0.24 8.61 6.28
C VAL A 15 -1.15 8.98 6.80
N ALA A 16 -1.39 8.94 8.10
CA ALA A 16 -2.68 9.21 8.72
C ALA A 16 -3.32 10.55 8.30
N PRO A 17 -2.57 11.67 8.14
CA PRO A 17 -3.16 12.93 7.67
C PRO A 17 -3.85 12.81 6.30
N ARG A 18 -3.42 11.90 5.42
CA ARG A 18 -4.08 11.65 4.13
C ARG A 18 -5.43 10.94 4.32
N HIS A 19 -5.53 10.03 5.28
CA HIS A 19 -6.78 9.36 5.62
C HIS A 19 -7.75 10.32 6.31
N LEU A 20 -7.26 11.16 7.24
CA LEU A 20 -8.06 12.19 7.89
C LEU A 20 -8.65 13.18 6.86
N LYS A 21 -7.82 13.65 5.92
CA LYS A 21 -8.27 14.46 4.78
C LYS A 21 -9.31 13.73 3.95
N ALA A 22 -9.07 12.48 3.56
CA ALA A 22 -10.01 11.71 2.75
C ALA A 22 -11.38 11.51 3.44
N ILE A 23 -11.40 11.23 4.75
CA ILE A 23 -12.63 11.12 5.55
C ILE A 23 -13.39 12.45 5.54
N HIS A 24 -12.69 13.56 5.76
CA HIS A 24 -13.28 14.90 5.77
C HIS A 24 -13.83 15.31 4.40
N ASP A 25 -13.01 15.22 3.35
CA ASP A 25 -13.34 15.65 1.99
C ASP A 25 -14.48 14.84 1.37
N THR A 26 -14.67 13.58 1.80
CA THR A 26 -15.81 12.75 1.40
C THR A 26 -17.08 12.99 2.23
N GLY A 27 -17.07 14.01 3.10
CA GLY A 27 -18.24 14.42 3.90
C GLY A 27 -18.59 13.45 5.04
N ASN A 28 -17.62 12.68 5.53
CA ASN A 28 -17.81 11.68 6.57
C ASN A 28 -17.28 12.16 7.93
N ARG A 29 -17.62 11.42 9.00
CA ARG A 29 -17.30 11.80 10.38
C ARG A 29 -16.26 10.89 10.98
N LEU A 30 -15.21 11.43 11.58
CA LEU A 30 -14.32 10.68 12.44
C LEU A 30 -14.86 10.67 13.88
N VAL A 31 -15.17 9.49 14.43
CA VAL A 31 -15.75 9.34 15.77
C VAL A 31 -14.77 8.82 16.81
N ALA A 32 -13.74 8.09 16.38
CA ALA A 32 -12.71 7.57 17.27
C ALA A 32 -11.37 7.41 16.55
N ALA A 33 -10.26 7.53 17.27
CA ALA A 33 -8.91 7.36 16.77
C ALA A 33 -8.05 6.63 17.81
N ALA A 34 -7.08 5.83 17.35
CA ALA A 34 -6.13 5.16 18.23
C ALA A 34 -4.70 5.16 17.69
N ASP A 35 -3.73 5.37 18.58
CA ASP A 35 -2.30 5.18 18.35
C ASP A 35 -1.59 5.09 19.70
N PRO A 36 -0.63 4.17 19.91
CA PRO A 36 0.15 4.14 21.15
C PRO A 36 0.94 5.43 21.41
N HIS A 37 1.17 6.27 20.39
CA HIS A 37 1.79 7.59 20.54
C HIS A 37 0.71 8.69 20.55
N ASP A 38 0.84 9.64 21.47
CA ASP A 38 -0.12 10.72 21.70
C ASP A 38 0.19 12.03 20.94
N SER A 39 1.16 12.01 20.02
CA SER A 39 1.47 13.13 19.13
C SER A 39 0.43 13.23 17.99
N VAL A 40 -0.81 13.53 18.36
CA VAL A 40 -2.00 13.44 17.50
C VAL A 40 -2.77 14.74 17.36
N GLY A 41 -2.17 15.89 17.70
CA GLY A 41 -2.80 17.22 17.57
C GLY A 41 -3.29 17.57 16.17
N ILE A 42 -2.87 16.83 15.14
CA ILE A 42 -3.43 16.91 13.79
C ILE A 42 -4.93 16.58 13.74
N LEU A 43 -5.47 15.84 14.73
CA LEU A 43 -6.90 15.52 14.84
C LEU A 43 -7.77 16.78 14.91
N ASP A 44 -7.32 17.85 15.59
CA ASP A 44 -8.10 19.09 15.76
C ASP A 44 -8.38 19.81 14.43
N ARG A 45 -7.58 19.53 13.39
CA ARG A 45 -7.85 20.03 12.04
C ARG A 45 -9.09 19.38 11.40
N TYR A 46 -9.47 18.17 11.84
CA TYR A 46 -10.46 17.35 11.15
C TYR A 46 -11.65 16.94 12.01
N ALA A 47 -11.48 16.72 13.33
CA ALA A 47 -12.55 16.25 14.21
C ALA A 47 -12.27 16.50 15.70
N PHE A 48 -12.80 17.61 16.25
CA PHE A 48 -12.70 17.94 17.68
C PHE A 48 -13.38 16.94 18.62
N GLU A 49 -14.46 16.28 18.18
CA GLU A 49 -15.25 15.37 19.02
C GLU A 49 -14.73 13.93 19.02
N ALA A 50 -13.75 13.61 18.18
CA ALA A 50 -13.24 12.26 18.03
C ALA A 50 -12.60 11.77 19.34
N LYS A 51 -13.01 10.58 19.82
CA LYS A 51 -12.40 9.98 21.02
C LYS A 51 -11.04 9.40 20.68
N PHE A 52 -10.01 9.76 21.44
CA PHE A 52 -8.64 9.25 21.25
C PHE A 52 -8.28 8.19 22.30
N PHE A 53 -7.53 7.17 21.90
CA PHE A 53 -7.08 6.07 22.74
C PHE A 53 -5.63 5.71 22.45
N THR A 54 -4.82 5.53 23.50
CA THR A 54 -3.45 5.01 23.39
C THR A 54 -3.37 3.48 23.54
N GLU A 55 -4.41 2.87 24.10
CA GLU A 55 -4.53 1.42 24.32
C GLU A 55 -5.53 0.84 23.33
N ILE A 56 -5.10 -0.16 22.54
CA ILE A 56 -5.96 -0.80 21.54
C ILE A 56 -7.15 -1.52 22.20
N GLU A 57 -6.98 -2.01 23.43
CA GLU A 57 -8.00 -2.68 24.22
C GLU A 57 -9.13 -1.71 24.62
N ARG A 58 -8.78 -0.46 24.94
CA ARG A 58 -9.78 0.58 25.26
C ARG A 58 -10.50 1.06 24.01
N PHE A 59 -9.77 1.18 22.90
CA PHE A 59 -10.34 1.47 21.59
C PHE A 59 -11.34 0.39 21.17
N ASP A 60 -10.94 -0.88 21.22
CA ASP A 60 -11.79 -2.04 20.93
C ASP A 60 -13.08 -2.02 21.78
N ARG A 61 -12.94 -1.88 23.11
CA ARG A 61 -14.09 -1.76 24.02
C ARG A 61 -15.02 -0.61 23.63
N HIS A 62 -14.47 0.52 23.18
CA HIS A 62 -15.26 1.66 22.73
C HIS A 62 -16.00 1.35 21.42
N LEU A 63 -15.35 0.73 20.44
CA LEU A 63 -16.00 0.32 19.19
C LEU A 63 -17.12 -0.69 19.43
N GLU A 64 -16.92 -1.65 20.34
CA GLU A 64 -17.95 -2.60 20.75
C GLU A 64 -19.15 -1.90 21.41
N LYS A 65 -18.90 -0.86 22.23
CA LYS A 65 -19.97 -0.02 22.79
C LYS A 65 -20.75 0.68 21.68
N LEU A 66 -20.08 1.24 20.67
CA LEU A 66 -20.74 1.89 19.53
C LEU A 66 -21.60 0.87 18.74
N ARG A 67 -21.09 -0.35 18.51
CA ARG A 67 -21.82 -1.43 17.82
C ARG A 67 -23.16 -1.76 18.49
N ARG A 68 -23.18 -1.83 19.82
CA ARG A 68 -24.39 -2.11 20.63
C ARG A 68 -25.30 -0.90 20.81
N GLY A 69 -24.81 0.30 20.49
CA GLY A 69 -25.53 1.55 20.63
C GLY A 69 -26.54 1.83 19.51
N PRO A 70 -27.09 3.06 19.51
CA PRO A 70 -28.00 3.55 18.48
C PRO A 70 -27.37 3.45 17.08
N ALA A 71 -28.20 3.18 16.06
CA ALA A 71 -27.74 2.93 14.70
C ALA A 71 -26.91 4.09 14.11
N GLU A 72 -27.28 5.32 14.44
CA GLU A 72 -26.62 6.56 14.01
C GLU A 72 -25.21 6.73 14.59
N GLY A 73 -24.93 6.09 15.74
CA GLY A 73 -23.63 6.12 16.42
C GLY A 73 -22.71 4.96 16.07
N ARG A 74 -23.21 3.95 15.34
CA ARG A 74 -22.42 2.76 14.98
C ARG A 74 -21.26 3.13 14.06
N LEU A 75 -20.17 2.40 14.22
CA LEU A 75 -19.05 2.48 13.31
C LEU A 75 -19.45 1.92 11.94
N HIS A 76 -19.09 2.61 10.87
CA HIS A 76 -19.31 2.13 9.50
C HIS A 76 -18.01 1.64 8.86
N TYR A 77 -16.91 2.36 9.08
CA TYR A 77 -15.60 2.03 8.52
C TYR A 77 -14.49 2.15 9.56
N LEU A 78 -13.53 1.21 9.55
CA LEU A 78 -12.23 1.39 10.19
C LEU A 78 -11.16 1.66 9.13
N SER A 79 -10.48 2.80 9.25
CA SER A 79 -9.27 3.12 8.49
C SER A 79 -8.03 2.64 9.23
N ILE A 80 -7.16 1.88 8.57
CA ILE A 80 -5.99 1.25 9.19
C ILE A 80 -4.71 1.78 8.53
N CYS A 81 -3.86 2.45 9.30
CA CYS A 81 -2.56 2.97 8.86
C CYS A 81 -1.42 2.62 9.84
N THR A 82 -1.54 1.48 10.52
CA THR A 82 -0.56 0.94 11.48
C THR A 82 0.65 0.30 10.79
N PRO A 83 1.67 -0.16 11.53
CA PRO A 83 2.69 -1.05 10.97
C PRO A 83 2.10 -2.29 10.26
N ASN A 84 2.74 -2.75 9.18
CA ASN A 84 2.20 -3.77 8.27
C ASN A 84 1.78 -5.08 8.97
N TYR A 85 2.55 -5.53 9.96
CA TYR A 85 2.24 -6.77 10.69
C TYR A 85 0.96 -6.71 11.53
N LEU A 86 0.46 -5.51 11.84
CA LEU A 86 -0.77 -5.31 12.61
C LEU A 86 -2.02 -5.19 11.72
N HIS A 87 -1.86 -5.09 10.41
CA HIS A 87 -3.00 -4.90 9.50
C HIS A 87 -4.03 -6.02 9.64
N ASP A 88 -3.60 -7.29 9.59
CA ASP A 88 -4.49 -8.45 9.74
C ASP A 88 -5.31 -8.38 11.05
N ALA A 89 -4.65 -8.14 12.18
CA ALA A 89 -5.32 -8.03 13.48
C ALA A 89 -6.34 -6.88 13.52
N HIS A 90 -6.00 -5.72 12.95
CA HIS A 90 -6.90 -4.57 12.91
C HIS A 90 -8.05 -4.74 11.90
N ILE A 91 -7.84 -5.45 10.80
CA ILE A 91 -8.91 -5.84 9.87
C ILE A 91 -9.90 -6.75 10.62
N ARG A 92 -9.41 -7.77 11.32
CA ARG A 92 -10.25 -8.69 12.11
C ARG A 92 -11.06 -7.94 13.19
N LEU A 93 -10.44 -6.97 13.87
CA LEU A 93 -11.11 -6.09 14.83
C LEU A 93 -12.31 -5.39 14.19
N ALA A 94 -12.12 -4.76 13.03
CA ALA A 94 -13.17 -4.02 12.32
C ALA A 94 -14.34 -4.92 11.90
N LEU A 95 -14.04 -6.06 11.26
CA LEU A 95 -15.05 -7.01 10.81
C LEU A 95 -15.86 -7.53 12.00
N ARG A 96 -15.19 -7.86 13.12
CA ARG A 96 -15.84 -8.28 14.37
C ARG A 96 -16.79 -7.21 14.92
N VAL A 97 -16.41 -5.93 14.88
CA VAL A 97 -17.30 -4.85 15.35
C VAL A 97 -18.36 -4.44 14.31
N GLY A 98 -18.44 -5.15 13.18
CA GLY A 98 -19.46 -4.95 12.15
C GLY A 98 -19.20 -3.73 11.25
N ALA A 99 -17.93 -3.34 11.07
CA ALA A 99 -17.52 -2.25 10.21
C ALA A 99 -16.79 -2.77 8.96
N ASP A 100 -16.95 -2.06 7.84
CA ASP A 100 -16.13 -2.24 6.65
C ASP A 100 -14.71 -1.69 6.90
N VAL A 101 -13.74 -2.07 6.06
CA VAL A 101 -12.33 -1.75 6.27
C VAL A 101 -11.74 -1.01 5.08
N ILE A 102 -10.93 0.01 5.39
CA ILE A 102 -10.00 0.63 4.44
C ILE A 102 -8.60 0.55 5.02
N CYS A 103 -7.79 -0.38 4.52
CA CYS A 103 -6.46 -0.66 5.04
C CYS A 103 -5.35 -0.15 4.11
N GLU A 104 -4.31 0.46 4.68
CA GLU A 104 -3.08 0.77 3.95
C GLU A 104 -2.44 -0.47 3.34
N LYS A 105 -1.62 -0.23 2.31
CA LYS A 105 -0.84 -1.26 1.64
C LYS A 105 0.47 -1.53 2.39
N PRO A 106 0.97 -2.78 2.42
CA PRO A 106 0.34 -4.01 1.94
C PRO A 106 -0.87 -4.41 2.79
N LEU A 107 -1.93 -4.98 2.19
CA LEU A 107 -3.12 -5.39 2.96
C LEU A 107 -2.77 -6.37 4.09
N VAL A 108 -1.92 -7.35 3.79
CA VAL A 108 -1.27 -8.25 4.76
C VAL A 108 0.13 -8.58 4.28
N ILE A 109 1.01 -9.03 5.18
CA ILE A 109 2.37 -9.44 4.82
C ILE A 109 2.38 -10.82 4.15
N ASN A 110 1.57 -11.75 4.64
CA ASN A 110 1.61 -13.15 4.21
C ASN A 110 0.30 -13.56 3.52
N PRO A 111 0.38 -14.29 2.40
CA PRO A 111 -0.77 -14.57 1.55
C PRO A 111 -1.82 -15.46 2.21
N TRP A 112 -1.44 -16.37 3.11
CA TRP A 112 -2.39 -17.24 3.82
C TRP A 112 -3.38 -16.48 4.70
N ASN A 113 -3.06 -15.24 5.11
CA ASN A 113 -4.00 -14.42 5.86
C ASN A 113 -5.18 -13.96 4.98
N LEU A 114 -5.02 -13.87 3.65
CA LEU A 114 -6.06 -13.39 2.75
C LEU A 114 -7.28 -14.31 2.74
N ASP A 115 -7.07 -15.63 2.82
CA ASP A 115 -8.15 -16.61 2.80
C ASP A 115 -8.98 -16.53 4.10
N ALA A 116 -8.31 -16.45 5.24
CA ALA A 116 -8.97 -16.24 6.52
C ALA A 116 -9.71 -14.90 6.60
N LEU A 117 -9.23 -13.85 5.91
CA LEU A 117 -9.96 -12.58 5.83
C LEU A 117 -11.20 -12.67 4.92
N ARG A 118 -11.17 -13.48 3.86
CA ARG A 118 -12.35 -13.75 3.01
C ARG A 118 -13.44 -14.51 3.74
N GLU A 119 -13.06 -15.50 4.54
CA GLU A 119 -13.99 -16.22 5.40
C GLU A 119 -14.69 -15.24 6.34
N LEU A 120 -13.95 -14.31 6.95
CA LEU A 120 -14.54 -13.26 7.80
C LEU A 120 -15.42 -12.26 7.03
N GLU A 121 -15.09 -11.89 5.78
CA GLU A 121 -16.00 -11.10 4.94
C GLU A 121 -17.35 -11.83 4.77
N ALA A 122 -17.31 -13.14 4.52
CA ALA A 122 -18.51 -13.98 4.35
C ALA A 122 -19.31 -14.13 5.65
N GLU A 123 -18.64 -14.35 6.79
CA GLU A 123 -19.27 -14.50 8.10
C GLU A 123 -19.94 -13.21 8.59
N THR A 124 -19.29 -12.06 8.36
CA THR A 124 -19.74 -10.78 8.91
C THR A 124 -20.61 -9.96 7.96
N GLY A 125 -20.59 -10.31 6.66
CA GLY A 125 -21.21 -9.51 5.60
C GLY A 125 -20.53 -8.15 5.38
N ARG A 126 -19.32 -7.96 5.92
CA ARG A 126 -18.53 -6.72 5.79
C ARG A 126 -17.44 -6.89 4.76
N ARG A 127 -16.93 -5.75 4.27
CA ARG A 127 -15.98 -5.70 3.16
C ARG A 127 -14.64 -5.14 3.57
N VAL A 128 -13.58 -5.74 3.04
CA VAL A 128 -12.19 -5.31 3.19
C VAL A 128 -11.76 -4.63 1.89
N SER A 129 -11.36 -3.37 2.00
CA SER A 129 -10.75 -2.60 0.90
C SER A 129 -9.33 -2.14 1.27
N THR A 130 -8.48 -1.94 0.27
CA THR A 130 -7.11 -1.47 0.46
C THR A 130 -6.71 -0.31 -0.45
N ILE A 131 -5.70 0.44 -0.04
CA ILE A 131 -5.16 1.56 -0.79
C ILE A 131 -4.26 1.07 -1.93
N LEU A 132 -4.85 0.91 -3.13
CA LEU A 132 -4.14 0.71 -4.41
C LEU A 132 -4.24 1.96 -5.29
N GLN A 133 -3.74 3.08 -4.78
CA GLN A 133 -3.99 4.40 -5.33
C GLN A 133 -3.43 4.63 -6.74
N LEU A 134 -2.47 3.82 -7.19
CA LEU A 134 -1.96 3.89 -8.57
C LEU A 134 -3.02 3.46 -9.59
N ARG A 135 -3.96 2.58 -9.21
CA ARG A 135 -5.05 2.14 -10.09
C ARG A 135 -6.10 3.21 -10.36
N VAL A 136 -6.12 4.29 -9.58
CA VAL A 136 -7.01 5.46 -9.80
C VAL A 136 -6.29 6.65 -10.45
N HIS A 137 -5.01 6.50 -10.80
CA HIS A 137 -4.26 7.57 -11.44
C HIS A 137 -4.66 7.69 -12.93
N PRO A 138 -5.12 8.86 -13.42
CA PRO A 138 -5.63 9.02 -14.79
C PRO A 138 -4.66 8.55 -15.88
N ALA A 139 -3.38 8.93 -15.79
CA ALA A 139 -2.37 8.50 -16.76
C ALA A 139 -2.16 6.97 -16.78
N LEU A 140 -2.23 6.30 -15.64
CA LEU A 140 -2.06 4.84 -15.55
C LEU A 140 -3.31 4.10 -16.04
N ILE A 141 -4.50 4.67 -15.84
CA ILE A 141 -5.74 4.17 -16.45
C ILE A 141 -5.67 4.26 -17.98
N ALA A 142 -5.23 5.41 -18.52
CA ALA A 142 -5.07 5.60 -19.96
C ALA A 142 -4.02 4.64 -20.55
N LEU A 143 -2.88 4.49 -19.87
CA LEU A 143 -1.85 3.51 -20.24
C LEU A 143 -2.42 2.09 -20.27
N ARG A 144 -3.17 1.69 -19.22
CA ARG A 144 -3.78 0.37 -19.18
C ARG A 144 -4.73 0.14 -20.36
N ALA A 145 -5.56 1.12 -20.70
CA ALA A 145 -6.46 1.02 -21.84
C ALA A 145 -5.70 0.81 -23.16
N LYS A 146 -4.59 1.54 -23.36
CA LYS A 146 -3.71 1.36 -24.52
C LYS A 146 -3.11 -0.06 -24.56
N LEU A 147 -2.51 -0.52 -23.46
CA LEU A 147 -1.90 -1.85 -23.37
C LEU A 147 -2.91 -2.97 -23.60
N LEU A 148 -4.14 -2.81 -23.08
CA LEU A 148 -5.22 -3.77 -23.32
C LEU A 148 -5.63 -3.86 -24.80
N ALA A 149 -5.63 -2.73 -25.52
CA ALA A 149 -5.92 -2.69 -26.95
C ALA A 149 -4.78 -3.27 -27.81
N GLU A 150 -3.56 -3.30 -27.28
CA GLU A 150 -2.36 -3.85 -27.93
C GLU A 150 -2.09 -5.33 -27.59
N ARG A 151 -2.97 -5.96 -26.79
CA ARG A 151 -2.83 -7.37 -26.39
C ARG A 151 -2.62 -8.30 -27.59
N GLY A 152 -1.72 -9.28 -27.42
CA GLY A 152 -1.37 -10.27 -28.44
C GLY A 152 -0.21 -9.87 -29.36
N LYS A 153 0.36 -8.67 -29.21
CA LYS A 153 1.51 -8.19 -30.01
C LYS A 153 2.89 -8.61 -29.46
N GLY A 154 2.92 -9.45 -28.42
CA GLY A 154 4.16 -9.90 -27.75
C GLY A 154 4.28 -9.35 -26.33
N ARG A 155 5.47 -9.51 -25.73
CA ARG A 155 5.80 -8.96 -24.41
C ARG A 155 6.48 -7.61 -24.55
N HIS A 156 6.14 -6.67 -23.67
CA HIS A 156 6.83 -5.40 -23.53
C HIS A 156 8.12 -5.56 -22.72
N ASP A 157 9.17 -4.77 -23.04
CA ASP A 157 10.35 -4.62 -22.18
C ASP A 157 10.10 -3.49 -21.19
N VAL A 158 10.13 -3.81 -19.89
CA VAL A 158 9.82 -2.86 -18.83
C VAL A 158 11.01 -2.72 -17.89
N CYS A 159 11.37 -1.48 -17.57
CA CYS A 159 12.39 -1.18 -16.54
C CYS A 159 11.78 -0.31 -15.45
N LEU A 160 11.68 -0.86 -14.23
CA LEU A 160 11.19 -0.15 -13.04
C LEU A 160 12.35 0.21 -12.12
N THR A 161 12.61 1.51 -11.95
CA THR A 161 13.51 2.02 -10.91
C THR A 161 12.72 2.81 -9.88
N TYR A 162 12.80 2.41 -8.61
CA TYR A 162 12.29 3.24 -7.53
C TYR A 162 13.29 3.41 -6.40
N ILE A 163 13.80 4.63 -6.28
CA ILE A 163 14.73 5.02 -5.24
C ILE A 163 14.02 6.04 -4.37
N THR A 164 13.94 5.77 -3.08
CA THR A 164 13.30 6.66 -2.14
C THR A 164 14.20 6.81 -0.92
N ALA A 165 15.13 7.76 -0.98
CA ALA A 165 16.16 7.93 0.03
C ALA A 165 15.56 8.02 1.45
N ARG A 166 16.18 7.30 2.38
CA ARG A 166 15.83 7.31 3.79
C ARG A 166 17.04 7.64 4.65
N GLY A 167 16.81 8.39 5.73
CA GLY A 167 17.81 8.59 6.78
C GLY A 167 17.86 7.40 7.74
N GLY A 168 18.83 7.42 8.66
CA GLY A 168 19.07 6.32 9.61
C GLY A 168 17.84 5.90 10.44
N TRP A 169 16.92 6.83 10.71
CA TRP A 169 15.67 6.56 11.42
C TRP A 169 14.84 5.42 10.81
N TYR A 170 14.90 5.23 9.48
CA TYR A 170 14.11 4.20 8.79
C TYR A 170 14.49 2.79 9.27
N HIS A 171 15.80 2.54 9.43
CA HIS A 171 16.32 1.24 9.86
C HIS A 171 16.08 0.96 11.35
N VAL A 172 15.98 2.01 12.17
CA VAL A 172 15.60 1.90 13.60
C VAL A 172 14.09 1.67 13.77
N SER A 173 13.28 2.18 12.84
CA SER A 173 11.82 2.02 12.88
C SER A 173 11.37 0.59 12.52
N TRP A 174 10.09 0.31 12.75
CA TRP A 174 9.46 -0.96 12.31
C TRP A 174 9.61 -1.24 10.81
N LYS A 175 9.87 -0.21 9.98
CA LYS A 175 10.08 -0.36 8.53
C LYS A 175 11.38 -1.10 8.21
N GLY A 176 12.41 -0.95 9.05
CA GLY A 176 13.69 -1.65 8.95
C GLY A 176 13.66 -3.08 9.47
N ALA A 177 12.65 -3.43 10.26
CA ALA A 177 12.44 -4.77 10.83
C ALA A 177 11.63 -5.65 9.86
N ALA A 178 12.28 -6.60 9.18
CA ALA A 178 11.68 -7.38 8.10
C ALA A 178 10.46 -8.21 8.55
N GLU A 179 10.44 -8.69 9.79
CA GLU A 179 9.34 -9.40 10.41
C GLU A 179 8.11 -8.51 10.66
N ARG A 180 8.32 -7.18 10.80
CA ARG A 180 7.23 -6.20 10.99
C ARG A 180 6.78 -5.55 9.69
N SER A 181 7.70 -5.35 8.74
CA SER A 181 7.45 -4.63 7.50
C SER A 181 7.22 -5.53 6.28
N GLY A 182 7.66 -6.78 6.35
CA GLY A 182 7.81 -7.63 5.18
C GLY A 182 8.98 -7.21 4.28
N GLY A 183 9.98 -6.48 4.79
CA GLY A 183 11.16 -6.08 4.00
C GLY A 183 10.85 -5.10 2.86
N LEU A 184 11.88 -4.74 2.07
CA LEU A 184 11.79 -3.71 1.04
C LEU A 184 10.78 -4.04 -0.07
N ALA A 185 10.79 -5.29 -0.56
CA ALA A 185 9.88 -5.73 -1.62
C ALA A 185 8.41 -5.56 -1.23
N THR A 186 8.04 -5.82 0.03
CA THR A 186 6.66 -5.63 0.51
C THR A 186 6.39 -4.19 0.92
N ASN A 187 7.21 -3.61 1.81
CA ASN A 187 6.91 -2.32 2.40
C ASN A 187 6.94 -1.17 1.38
N ILE A 188 7.90 -1.22 0.46
CA ILE A 188 8.13 -0.21 -0.57
C ILE A 188 7.57 -0.67 -1.92
N GLY A 189 7.87 -1.92 -2.33
CA GLY A 189 7.59 -2.42 -3.68
C GLY A 189 6.14 -2.78 -3.99
N ILE A 190 5.33 -3.09 -2.97
CA ILE A 190 4.01 -3.72 -3.17
C ILE A 190 3.11 -2.97 -4.17
N HIS A 191 3.09 -1.64 -4.15
CA HIS A 191 2.24 -0.87 -5.06
C HIS A 191 2.75 -0.87 -6.50
N PHE A 192 4.06 -1.04 -6.73
CA PHE A 192 4.58 -1.20 -8.08
C PHE A 192 4.37 -2.62 -8.60
N PHE A 193 4.53 -3.62 -7.75
CA PHE A 193 4.19 -5.00 -8.13
C PHE A 193 2.70 -5.13 -8.46
N ASP A 194 1.85 -4.48 -7.67
CA ASP A 194 0.44 -4.32 -7.98
C ASP A 194 0.20 -3.65 -9.34
N LEU A 195 0.82 -2.49 -9.58
CA LEU A 195 0.73 -1.76 -10.83
C LEU A 195 1.16 -2.61 -12.03
N LEU A 196 2.31 -3.28 -11.94
CA LEU A 196 2.85 -4.11 -13.00
C LEU A 196 1.91 -5.26 -13.35
N ILE A 197 1.37 -5.97 -12.34
CA ILE A 197 0.39 -7.04 -12.55
C ILE A 197 -0.90 -6.48 -13.17
N TRP A 198 -1.37 -5.32 -12.70
CA TRP A 198 -2.58 -4.68 -13.19
C TRP A 198 -2.49 -4.22 -14.66
N LEU A 199 -1.29 -3.84 -15.10
CA LEU A 199 -1.01 -3.42 -16.49
C LEU A 199 -0.70 -4.61 -17.41
N PHE A 200 0.13 -5.56 -16.96
CA PHE A 200 0.77 -6.55 -17.83
C PHE A 200 0.35 -8.01 -17.59
N GLY A 201 -0.58 -8.26 -16.66
CA GLY A 201 -1.13 -9.59 -16.43
C GLY A 201 -0.40 -10.41 -15.37
N SER A 202 -0.70 -11.70 -15.31
CA SER A 202 -0.24 -12.58 -14.23
C SER A 202 1.26 -12.83 -14.22
N VAL A 203 1.82 -13.12 -13.05
CA VAL A 203 3.23 -13.49 -12.88
C VAL A 203 3.45 -14.94 -13.30
N GLU A 204 4.35 -15.15 -14.26
CA GLU A 204 4.77 -16.47 -14.75
C GLU A 204 6.13 -16.89 -14.18
N GLY A 205 7.00 -15.93 -13.86
CA GLY A 205 8.33 -16.18 -13.30
C GLY A 205 8.88 -15.00 -12.52
N CYS A 206 9.75 -15.27 -11.56
CA CYS A 206 10.47 -14.22 -10.83
C CYS A 206 11.89 -14.67 -10.46
N GLU A 207 12.82 -13.73 -10.53
CA GLU A 207 14.19 -13.87 -10.07
C GLU A 207 14.53 -12.73 -9.12
N VAL A 208 15.35 -13.03 -8.11
CA VAL A 208 15.93 -12.04 -7.20
C VAL A 208 17.43 -12.03 -7.42
N HIS A 209 17.97 -10.88 -7.82
CA HIS A 209 19.39 -10.70 -8.13
C HIS A 209 20.14 -10.02 -6.99
N LEU A 210 19.46 -9.16 -6.23
CA LEU A 210 20.01 -8.46 -5.07
C LEU A 210 18.94 -8.40 -3.98
N ASN A 211 19.34 -8.65 -2.73
CA ASN A 211 18.49 -8.47 -1.57
C ASN A 211 19.37 -8.15 -0.35
N ASP A 212 19.54 -6.87 -0.06
CA ASP A 212 20.26 -6.35 1.08
C ASP A 212 19.37 -5.40 1.90
N PRO A 213 19.80 -4.89 3.07
CA PRO A 213 18.97 -4.02 3.92
C PRO A 213 18.50 -2.72 3.27
N ASN A 214 19.14 -2.28 2.19
CA ASN A 214 18.88 -1.01 1.51
C ASN A 214 18.31 -1.17 0.10
N ARG A 215 18.54 -2.31 -0.54
CA ARG A 215 18.27 -2.52 -1.96
C ARG A 215 17.69 -3.91 -2.20
N VAL A 216 16.78 -3.97 -3.16
CA VAL A 216 16.29 -5.23 -3.70
C VAL A 216 16.04 -5.07 -5.18
N ALA A 217 16.52 -6.02 -5.98
CA ALA A 217 16.42 -5.98 -7.43
C ALA A 217 16.25 -7.37 -8.00
N GLY A 218 15.65 -7.45 -9.18
CA GLY A 218 15.38 -8.72 -9.84
C GLY A 218 14.72 -8.57 -11.19
N ARG A 219 14.11 -9.67 -11.62
CA ARG A 219 13.37 -9.77 -12.88
C ARG A 219 12.02 -10.44 -12.64
N LEU A 220 10.99 -10.01 -13.36
CA LEU A 220 9.69 -10.67 -13.43
C LEU A 220 9.40 -11.03 -14.88
N GLU A 221 8.84 -12.20 -15.10
CA GLU A 221 8.12 -12.53 -16.32
C GLU A 221 6.63 -12.46 -16.03
N LEU A 222 5.97 -11.52 -16.70
CA LEU A 222 4.52 -11.35 -16.68
C LEU A 222 3.97 -11.78 -18.04
N GLU A 223 2.67 -12.09 -18.07
CA GLU A 223 1.95 -12.53 -19.28
C GLU A 223 2.25 -11.65 -20.52
N HIS A 224 2.34 -10.33 -20.33
CA HIS A 224 2.57 -9.36 -21.40
C HIS A 224 3.82 -8.49 -21.20
N ALA A 225 4.72 -8.82 -20.27
CA ALA A 225 5.94 -8.04 -20.07
C ALA A 225 7.10 -8.82 -19.46
N SER A 226 8.32 -8.54 -19.90
CA SER A 226 9.53 -8.88 -19.16
C SER A 226 9.99 -7.64 -18.40
N VAL A 227 10.05 -7.73 -17.07
CA VAL A 227 10.30 -6.58 -16.19
C VAL A 227 11.63 -6.71 -15.47
N ARG A 228 12.54 -5.76 -15.68
CA ARG A 228 13.70 -5.55 -14.83
C ARG A 228 13.33 -4.51 -13.77
N TRP A 229 13.57 -4.80 -12.49
CA TRP A 229 13.18 -3.89 -11.43
C TRP A 229 14.24 -3.74 -10.35
N ALA A 230 14.30 -2.55 -9.74
CA ALA A 230 15.11 -2.28 -8.56
C ALA A 230 14.43 -1.26 -7.65
N LEU A 231 14.50 -1.55 -6.35
CA LEU A 231 14.03 -0.70 -5.27
C LEU A 231 15.21 -0.36 -4.37
N SER A 232 15.35 0.91 -3.97
CA SER A 232 16.41 1.34 -3.07
C SER A 232 15.92 2.41 -2.08
N VAL A 233 16.42 2.34 -0.84
CA VAL A 233 16.33 3.41 0.15
C VAL A 233 17.66 4.13 0.37
N ASP A 234 18.71 3.69 -0.32
CA ASP A 234 20.05 4.29 -0.26
C ASP A 234 20.11 5.56 -1.12
N ARG A 235 20.48 6.68 -0.49
CA ARG A 235 20.62 7.96 -1.18
C ARG A 235 21.69 7.96 -2.25
N SER A 236 22.70 7.08 -2.17
CA SER A 236 23.79 6.98 -3.13
C SER A 236 23.37 6.41 -4.48
N ASP A 237 22.17 5.82 -4.57
CA ASP A 237 21.63 5.31 -5.83
C ASP A 237 20.90 6.37 -6.64
N LEU A 238 20.56 7.52 -6.04
CA LEU A 238 19.84 8.58 -6.74
C LEU A 238 20.66 9.08 -7.94
N PRO A 239 20.02 9.32 -9.10
CA PRO A 239 20.70 9.87 -10.28
C PRO A 239 21.04 11.37 -10.14
N PHE A 240 20.75 11.96 -8.98
CA PHE A 240 21.02 13.35 -8.64
C PHE A 240 21.48 13.44 -7.18
N PRO A 241 22.22 14.51 -6.80
CA PRO A 241 22.67 14.72 -5.43
C PRO A 241 21.50 14.78 -4.43
N ALA A 242 21.61 14.01 -3.34
CA ALA A 242 20.65 14.04 -2.25
C ALA A 242 20.92 15.21 -1.30
N GLU A 243 20.27 16.35 -1.53
CA GLU A 243 20.41 17.56 -0.70
C GLU A 243 19.20 17.78 0.20
N LEU A 244 19.42 18.44 1.34
CA LEU A 244 18.36 18.80 2.28
C LEU A 244 17.37 19.77 1.62
N GLY A 245 16.07 19.55 1.85
CA GLY A 245 15.01 20.38 1.26
C GLY A 245 14.74 20.15 -0.23
N ARG A 246 15.49 19.25 -0.90
CA ARG A 246 15.28 18.89 -2.31
C ARG A 246 14.59 17.53 -2.47
N LYS A 247 14.33 17.15 -3.73
CA LYS A 247 13.75 15.86 -4.11
C LYS A 247 14.61 14.72 -3.55
N THR A 248 13.99 13.80 -2.82
CA THR A 248 14.65 12.62 -2.22
C THR A 248 14.16 11.31 -2.84
N THR A 249 13.40 11.39 -3.93
CA THR A 249 12.79 10.24 -4.59
C THR A 249 13.07 10.29 -6.09
N PHE A 250 13.46 9.16 -6.66
CA PHE A 250 13.53 8.94 -8.10
C PHE A 250 12.63 7.76 -8.43
N ARG A 251 11.71 7.97 -9.36
CA ARG A 251 10.79 6.95 -9.84
C ARG A 251 10.85 7.01 -11.35
N SER A 252 11.16 5.88 -11.97
CA SER A 252 11.13 5.72 -13.40
C SER A 252 10.51 4.37 -13.74
N ILE A 253 9.62 4.39 -14.72
CA ILE A 253 9.10 3.17 -15.36
C ILE A 253 9.18 3.41 -16.85
N THR A 254 10.02 2.64 -17.54
CA THR A 254 10.04 2.64 -19.01
C THR A 254 9.30 1.42 -19.53
N VAL A 255 8.60 1.60 -20.66
CA VAL A 255 7.97 0.54 -21.45
C VAL A 255 8.46 0.70 -22.88
N ASP A 256 9.14 -0.32 -23.40
CA ASP A 256 9.77 -0.33 -24.72
C ASP A 256 10.68 0.91 -24.94
N GLY A 257 11.41 1.29 -23.89
CA GLY A 257 12.31 2.44 -23.87
C GLY A 257 11.65 3.81 -23.69
N GLN A 258 10.32 3.88 -23.61
CA GLN A 258 9.59 5.13 -23.37
C GLN A 258 9.24 5.29 -21.89
N GLU A 259 9.58 6.44 -21.30
CA GLU A 259 9.26 6.76 -19.90
C GLU A 259 7.75 6.99 -19.72
N ILE A 260 7.17 6.40 -18.68
CA ILE A 260 5.78 6.69 -18.28
C ILE A 260 5.81 7.87 -17.32
N GLU A 261 5.22 8.99 -17.75
CA GLU A 261 5.04 10.15 -16.89
C GLU A 261 3.78 10.01 -16.03
N PHE A 262 3.96 9.83 -14.73
CA PHE A 262 2.86 9.82 -13.75
C PHE A 262 3.28 10.46 -12.42
N THR A 263 4.30 11.32 -12.40
CA THR A 263 4.84 11.90 -11.17
C THR A 263 3.93 12.97 -10.55
N GLU A 264 3.12 13.63 -11.37
CA GLU A 264 2.14 14.64 -10.96
C GLU A 264 0.83 14.00 -10.45
N GLY A 265 0.09 14.69 -9.58
CA GLY A 265 -1.24 14.22 -9.13
C GLY A 265 -1.25 13.19 -7.99
N PHE A 266 -0.11 12.85 -7.40
CA PHE A 266 -0.05 11.93 -6.25
C PHE A 266 -0.72 12.45 -4.96
N ALA A 267 -0.93 13.76 -4.83
CA ALA A 267 -1.32 14.40 -3.58
C ALA A 267 -2.71 13.98 -3.07
N ASP A 268 -3.66 13.68 -3.97
CA ASP A 268 -5.07 13.47 -3.62
C ASP A 268 -5.60 12.06 -3.92
N LEU A 269 -4.74 11.12 -4.35
CA LEU A 269 -5.21 9.78 -4.74
C LEU A 269 -5.81 8.99 -3.57
N HIS A 270 -5.42 9.27 -2.32
CA HIS A 270 -6.08 8.68 -1.14
C HIS A 270 -7.56 9.05 -1.08
N THR A 271 -7.90 10.31 -1.31
CA THR A 271 -9.31 10.77 -1.31
C THR A 271 -10.08 10.08 -2.43
N LYS A 272 -9.45 9.94 -3.61
CA LYS A 272 -10.06 9.21 -4.72
C LYS A 272 -10.33 7.74 -4.41
N VAL A 273 -9.40 7.04 -3.73
CA VAL A 273 -9.64 5.65 -3.29
C VAL A 273 -10.80 5.57 -2.28
N TYR A 274 -10.94 6.53 -1.38
CA TYR A 274 -12.09 6.59 -0.45
C TYR A 274 -13.41 6.79 -1.21
N GLU A 275 -13.45 7.69 -2.19
CA GLU A 275 -14.63 7.88 -3.05
C GLU A 275 -15.03 6.59 -3.77
N GLU A 276 -14.08 5.91 -4.40
CA GLU A 276 -14.36 4.64 -5.11
C GLU A 276 -14.82 3.56 -4.13
N THR A 277 -14.21 3.48 -2.95
CA THR A 277 -14.59 2.51 -1.90
C THR A 277 -16.02 2.76 -1.38
N LEU A 278 -16.35 4.00 -1.07
CA LEU A 278 -17.69 4.41 -0.61
C LEU A 278 -18.76 4.21 -1.69
N ALA A 279 -18.36 4.25 -2.97
CA ALA A 279 -19.23 3.98 -4.10
C ALA A 279 -19.31 2.48 -4.48
N GLY A 280 -18.73 1.57 -3.68
CA GLY A 280 -18.76 0.13 -3.89
C GLY A 280 -17.78 -0.39 -4.96
N ARG A 281 -16.82 0.44 -5.38
CA ARG A 281 -15.77 0.13 -6.38
C ARG A 281 -14.36 0.14 -5.78
N GLY A 282 -14.25 -0.04 -4.46
CA GLY A 282 -12.98 -0.17 -3.75
C GLY A 282 -12.23 -1.44 -4.15
N PHE A 283 -10.91 -1.45 -3.91
CA PHE A 283 -10.05 -2.58 -4.23
C PHE A 283 -10.03 -3.60 -3.08
N GLY A 284 -10.53 -4.81 -3.34
CA GLY A 284 -10.74 -5.83 -2.32
C GLY A 284 -9.56 -6.78 -2.11
N ILE A 285 -9.82 -7.86 -1.35
CA ILE A 285 -8.84 -8.93 -1.10
C ILE A 285 -8.29 -9.53 -2.40
N GLU A 286 -9.16 -9.82 -3.36
CA GLU A 286 -8.77 -10.44 -4.63
C GLU A 286 -8.01 -9.47 -5.55
N ASP A 287 -8.26 -8.16 -5.46
CA ASP A 287 -7.47 -7.16 -6.18
C ASP A 287 -6.02 -7.11 -5.66
N ALA A 288 -5.84 -7.25 -4.35
CA ALA A 288 -4.54 -7.17 -3.67
C ALA A 288 -3.77 -8.50 -3.66
N ARG A 289 -4.47 -9.64 -3.77
CA ARG A 289 -3.89 -10.98 -3.66
C ARG A 289 -2.68 -11.20 -4.56
N PRO A 290 -2.70 -10.87 -5.87
CA PRO A 290 -1.58 -11.17 -6.76
C PRO A 290 -0.27 -10.51 -6.33
N SER A 291 -0.32 -9.24 -5.91
CA SER A 291 0.87 -8.50 -5.49
C SER A 291 1.39 -8.98 -4.14
N ILE A 292 0.51 -9.41 -3.23
CA ILE A 292 0.89 -10.00 -1.94
C ILE A 292 1.57 -11.36 -2.13
N VAL A 293 1.03 -12.20 -3.01
CA VAL A 293 1.65 -13.49 -3.37
C VAL A 293 3.03 -13.26 -3.99
N LEU A 294 3.15 -12.31 -4.92
CA LEU A 294 4.44 -11.97 -5.52
C LEU A 294 5.43 -11.44 -4.47
N ALA A 295 5.02 -10.48 -3.64
CA ALA A 295 5.89 -9.93 -2.60
C ALA A 295 6.34 -10.99 -1.58
N HIS A 296 5.50 -11.97 -1.26
CA HIS A 296 5.91 -13.12 -0.46
C HIS A 296 6.95 -13.98 -1.19
N ARG A 297 6.69 -14.37 -2.44
CA ARG A 297 7.65 -15.15 -3.26
C ARG A 297 9.00 -14.46 -3.36
N LEU A 298 9.05 -13.15 -3.62
CA LEU A 298 10.29 -12.39 -3.73
C LEU A 298 11.11 -12.37 -2.43
N ARG A 299 10.48 -12.47 -1.26
CA ARG A 299 11.19 -12.49 0.02
C ARG A 299 11.76 -13.84 0.38
N THR A 300 11.15 -14.90 -0.12
CA THR A 300 11.55 -16.28 0.17
C THR A 300 12.41 -16.88 -0.94
N THR A 301 12.49 -16.23 -2.10
CA THR A 301 13.34 -16.66 -3.22
C THR A 301 14.80 -16.36 -2.89
N PRO A 302 15.71 -17.35 -2.96
CA PRO A 302 17.13 -17.12 -2.80
C PRO A 302 17.67 -16.16 -3.87
N VAL A 303 18.66 -15.37 -3.50
CA VAL A 303 19.41 -14.55 -4.46
C VAL A 303 20.12 -15.48 -5.44
N SER A 304 20.02 -15.17 -6.74
CA SER A 304 20.64 -15.95 -7.81
C SER A 304 21.31 -15.03 -8.84
N SER A 305 22.28 -15.57 -9.57
CA SER A 305 22.89 -14.85 -10.69
C SER A 305 21.85 -14.63 -11.80
N PRO A 306 21.85 -13.45 -12.46
CA PRO A 306 20.88 -13.17 -13.53
C PRO A 306 20.97 -14.18 -14.67
N SER A 307 19.84 -14.77 -15.07
CA SER A 307 19.77 -15.64 -16.26
C SER A 307 19.88 -14.87 -17.59
N GLY A 308 19.77 -13.53 -17.54
CA GLY A 308 19.83 -12.64 -18.69
C GLY A 308 20.07 -11.18 -18.29
N ALA A 309 19.47 -10.24 -19.04
CA ALA A 309 19.61 -8.81 -18.76
C ALA A 309 19.11 -8.46 -17.34
N CYS A 310 19.98 -7.84 -16.54
CA CYS A 310 19.67 -7.35 -15.20
C CYS A 310 19.34 -5.85 -15.20
N HIS A 311 18.74 -5.37 -14.12
CA HIS A 311 18.45 -3.96 -13.93
C HIS A 311 19.75 -3.13 -13.87
N PRO A 312 19.83 -1.91 -14.44
CA PRO A 312 21.06 -1.10 -14.43
C PRO A 312 21.68 -0.87 -13.04
N LEU A 313 20.85 -0.66 -12.01
CA LEU A 313 21.31 -0.52 -10.62
C LEU A 313 22.01 -1.77 -10.06
N PHE A 314 21.83 -2.95 -10.67
CA PHE A 314 22.57 -4.16 -10.30
C PHE A 314 24.05 -4.10 -10.72
N LYS A 315 24.35 -3.47 -11.87
CA LYS A 315 25.71 -3.47 -12.47
C LYS A 315 26.67 -2.43 -11.85
N GLY A 316 26.24 -1.72 -10.81
CA GLY A 316 26.96 -0.54 -10.30
C GLY A 316 28.01 -0.77 -9.22
N LYS A 317 28.15 -1.98 -8.64
CA LYS A 317 29.04 -2.20 -7.48
C LYS A 317 29.59 -3.64 -7.44
N SER A 318 30.63 -3.89 -8.24
CA SER A 318 31.66 -4.92 -7.97
C SER A 318 32.74 -4.33 -7.08
#